data_AF-A0A669R050-F1
#
_entry.id   AF-A0A669R050-F1
#
_cell.length_a   1.000
_cell.length_b   1.000
_cell.length_c   1.000
_cell.angle_alpha   90.00
_cell.angle_beta   90.00
_cell.angle_gamma   90.00
#
_symmetry.space_group_name_H-M   'P 1'
#
loop_
_entity.id
_entity.type
_entity.pdbx_description
1 polymer ?
#
loop_
_entity_poly.entity_id
_entity_poly.type
_entity_poly.pdbx_seq_one_letter_code
_entity_poly.pdbx_strand_id
1 'polypeptide(L)'
;MDADVEAAPRDVELSALEAEKQPMASPESGAAGPEKNGLVKAAGTGEAAGPKFTGLGKEELLRAAAAPGWTRARAALLAAFWLGWLGMLGAAVAIVARAPRCHVTGSAEWWRSGGLYRAPPEVFGGKLQVRDHLDYVASLAGGLLLGPLPHHSTADPPLEEWPPQLGSEEELRGVLKTAKEHGLQVLVELNHSAVRNHFSNGPTRSNGSSAIKDSVLAEFRNITEQWSTDETPRLLVGGTRLRDPSSLQDLLNSTKVSLVLGVLPLGPPLDSQNGQTVLDPTHVAQLLQLSQGGVPVVWSVGTPWKHLVGLSPPLAPQVLLLLWGGLPNAPTLNYGDEVGLMDPQGAGSDQLTPMPWTELKALQEGGNSSQAQLLSLSRRLRAMRKKEKTLAVGGAQVLWAGPDRGVAVLRGAGAGERFLLLLNPGAESLHPFRPRSEVATPTTGPTPPPLPPRARLVLSTHGSPPPGTETPVEMAELQLQPYEGLLLRLPPQ
;
A
#
# COMPACT_ATOMS: atom_id res chain seq x y z
N MET A 1 57.14 30.90 -9.39
CA MET A 1 57.00 29.90 -10.47
C MET A 1 55.51 29.60 -10.54
N ASP A 2 54.68 30.54 -11.01
CA ASP A 2 54.56 31.01 -12.41
C ASP A 2 54.23 29.82 -13.33
N ALA A 3 53.19 29.78 -14.15
CA ALA A 3 52.33 30.84 -14.67
C ALA A 3 50.99 30.25 -15.19
N ASP A 4 49.91 30.99 -14.97
CA ASP A 4 48.93 31.48 -15.95
C ASP A 4 48.66 30.70 -17.26
N VAL A 5 47.37 30.52 -17.58
CA VAL A 5 46.69 31.31 -18.62
C VAL A 5 45.18 31.41 -18.31
N GLU A 6 44.77 32.66 -18.14
CA GLU A 6 43.43 33.24 -18.05
C GLU A 6 42.85 33.50 -19.47
N ALA A 7 41.53 33.37 -19.64
CA ALA A 7 40.80 34.09 -20.69
C ALA A 7 39.33 34.31 -20.28
N ALA A 8 38.99 35.58 -20.08
CA ALA A 8 37.69 36.13 -19.70
C ALA A 8 36.80 36.43 -20.96
N PRO A 9 35.53 36.87 -20.78
CA PRO A 9 34.40 36.68 -21.69
C PRO A 9 34.15 37.85 -22.67
N ARG A 10 33.40 37.62 -23.75
CA ARG A 10 32.91 38.67 -24.66
C ARG A 10 31.53 38.37 -25.28
N ASP A 11 30.61 39.30 -25.03
CA ASP A 11 29.73 39.97 -25.99
C ASP A 11 28.65 39.16 -26.75
N VAL A 12 27.50 38.92 -26.12
CA VAL A 12 26.22 38.64 -26.80
C VAL A 12 25.03 39.34 -26.10
N GLU A 13 25.21 40.60 -25.72
CA GLU A 13 24.10 41.54 -25.52
C GLU A 13 24.38 42.72 -26.45
N LEU A 14 23.69 42.80 -27.59
CA LEU A 14 23.50 44.01 -28.42
C LEU A 14 22.74 43.76 -29.75
N SER A 15 22.36 42.52 -30.10
CA SER A 15 21.65 42.22 -31.35
C SER A 15 20.10 42.21 -31.27
N ALA A 16 19.52 42.48 -30.10
CA ALA A 16 18.06 42.47 -29.90
C ALA A 16 17.39 43.86 -29.91
N LEU A 17 18.15 44.95 -30.06
CA LEU A 17 17.64 46.33 -29.95
C LEU A 17 17.54 47.09 -31.29
N GLU A 18 17.73 46.43 -32.44
CA GLU A 18 17.82 47.14 -33.73
C GLU A 18 17.07 46.49 -34.90
N ALA A 19 16.01 45.71 -34.63
CA ALA A 19 15.21 45.01 -35.65
C ALA A 19 13.78 45.57 -35.86
N GLU A 20 13.43 46.74 -35.33
CA GLU A 20 12.09 47.32 -35.54
C GLU A 20 12.13 48.77 -36.05
N LYS A 21 12.53 48.93 -37.32
CA LYS A 21 12.33 50.19 -38.08
C LYS A 21 12.04 49.93 -39.57
N GLN A 22 10.74 49.74 -39.86
CA GLN A 22 9.99 50.13 -41.08
C GLN A 22 10.29 49.44 -42.44
N PRO A 23 9.45 49.63 -43.49
CA PRO A 23 7.99 49.61 -43.61
C PRO A 23 7.48 48.68 -44.75
N MET A 24 6.16 48.46 -44.82
CA MET A 24 5.46 47.70 -45.88
C MET A 24 5.05 48.58 -47.08
N ALA A 25 5.33 48.16 -48.32
CA ALA A 25 4.40 48.17 -49.49
C ALA A 25 5.04 47.60 -50.81
N SER A 26 4.42 46.53 -51.34
CA SER A 26 4.06 46.11 -52.74
C SER A 26 4.80 46.63 -54.01
N PRO A 27 4.87 45.87 -55.16
CA PRO A 27 3.69 45.37 -55.90
C PRO A 27 3.79 44.05 -56.75
N GLU A 28 2.58 43.57 -57.11
CA GLU A 28 2.10 42.92 -58.36
C GLU A 28 2.45 41.48 -58.85
N SER A 29 1.34 40.84 -59.31
CA SER A 29 1.12 39.83 -60.38
C SER A 29 0.75 38.41 -59.91
N GLY A 30 -0.32 37.72 -60.34
CA GLY A 30 -1.47 38.00 -61.21
C GLY A 30 -2.35 36.73 -61.38
N ALA A 31 -3.60 36.91 -61.83
CA ALA A 31 -4.54 35.92 -62.44
C ALA A 31 -5.12 34.79 -61.53
N ALA A 32 -6.38 34.32 -61.60
CA ALA A 32 -7.56 34.53 -62.46
C ALA A 32 -8.85 34.07 -61.71
N GLY A 33 -10.04 34.60 -62.10
CA GLY A 33 -11.39 34.23 -61.58
C GLY A 33 -11.97 32.92 -62.18
N PRO A 34 -13.29 32.58 -62.02
CA PRO A 34 -14.43 33.46 -62.35
C PRO A 34 -15.73 33.39 -61.49
N GLU A 35 -16.52 34.48 -61.60
CA GLU A 35 -18.01 34.58 -61.73
C GLU A 35 -19.00 34.04 -60.67
N LYS A 36 -20.20 34.60 -60.40
CA LYS A 36 -20.92 35.86 -60.66
C LYS A 36 -22.25 35.77 -59.86
N ASN A 37 -22.77 36.93 -59.39
CA ASN A 37 -24.18 37.32 -59.19
C ASN A 37 -24.20 38.45 -58.14
N GLY A 38 -24.67 39.68 -58.33
CA GLY A 38 -25.27 40.42 -59.43
C GLY A 38 -25.68 41.76 -58.80
N LEU A 39 -24.95 42.85 -59.05
CA LEU A 39 -25.25 44.18 -58.49
C LEU A 39 -25.82 45.07 -59.60
N VAL A 40 -27.09 45.42 -59.45
CA VAL A 40 -27.80 46.38 -60.30
C VAL A 40 -27.30 47.79 -60.00
N LYS A 41 -26.97 48.53 -61.05
CA LYS A 41 -26.57 49.94 -61.00
C LYS A 41 -27.79 50.82 -60.72
N ALA A 42 -27.75 51.59 -59.63
CA ALA A 42 -28.57 52.79 -59.47
C ALA A 42 -27.64 53.99 -59.24
N ALA A 43 -27.70 54.92 -60.18
CA ALA A 43 -27.07 56.22 -60.08
C ALA A 43 -27.98 57.16 -59.27
N GLY A 44 -27.36 57.99 -58.42
CA GLY A 44 -27.88 59.26 -57.94
C GLY A 44 -28.99 59.19 -56.88
N THR A 45 -28.65 59.51 -55.64
CA THR A 45 -28.95 60.79 -54.94
C THR A 45 -28.60 60.59 -53.46
N GLY A 46 -28.03 61.62 -52.83
CA GLY A 46 -27.37 61.49 -51.54
C GLY A 46 -28.29 61.10 -50.38
N GLU A 47 -27.77 60.23 -49.51
CA GLU A 47 -28.03 60.29 -48.08
C GLU A 47 -26.89 59.60 -47.32
N ALA A 48 -26.63 60.07 -46.11
CA ALA A 48 -25.44 59.88 -45.27
C ALA A 48 -24.83 58.47 -45.24
N ALA A 49 -23.63 58.34 -45.83
CA ALA A 49 -22.72 57.25 -45.48
C ALA A 49 -22.09 57.56 -44.11
N GLY A 50 -22.61 56.95 -43.05
CA GLY A 50 -21.92 56.90 -41.76
C GLY A 50 -20.52 56.29 -41.92
N PRO A 51 -19.50 56.80 -41.20
CA PRO A 51 -18.12 56.41 -41.46
C PRO A 51 -17.90 54.94 -41.11
N LYS A 52 -17.47 54.16 -42.10
CA LYS A 52 -16.98 52.79 -41.94
C LYS A 52 -15.63 52.88 -41.22
N PHE A 53 -15.60 52.51 -39.94
CA PHE A 53 -14.46 52.68 -39.04
C PHE A 53 -13.31 51.71 -39.41
N THR A 54 -12.45 52.11 -40.33
CA THR A 54 -11.12 51.54 -40.50
C THR A 54 -10.25 52.13 -39.38
N GLY A 55 -9.61 51.29 -38.55
CA GLY A 55 -9.01 51.69 -37.27
C GLY A 55 -8.20 53.00 -37.26
N LEU A 56 -8.18 53.68 -36.10
CA LEU A 56 -7.49 54.96 -35.91
C LEU A 56 -5.99 54.86 -36.26
N GLY A 57 -5.47 55.89 -36.93
CA GLY A 57 -4.04 56.09 -37.12
C GLY A 57 -3.30 56.29 -35.79
N LYS A 58 -1.99 56.02 -35.75
CA LYS A 58 -1.15 56.05 -34.53
C LYS A 58 -1.32 57.33 -33.70
N GLU A 59 -1.38 58.49 -34.36
CA GLU A 59 -1.47 59.78 -33.67
C GLU A 59 -2.86 60.06 -33.11
N GLU A 60 -3.90 59.68 -33.84
CA GLU A 60 -5.29 59.80 -33.38
C GLU A 60 -5.58 58.82 -32.25
N LEU A 61 -5.02 57.61 -32.32
CA LEU A 61 -5.10 56.59 -31.27
C LEU A 61 -4.40 57.07 -29.99
N LEU A 62 -3.19 57.62 -30.08
CA LEU A 62 -2.47 58.13 -28.92
C LEU A 62 -3.18 59.34 -28.30
N ARG A 63 -3.78 60.21 -29.12
CA ARG A 63 -4.57 61.35 -28.64
C ARG A 63 -5.87 60.91 -27.94
N ALA A 64 -6.58 59.91 -28.49
CA ALA A 64 -7.77 59.34 -27.87
C ALA A 64 -7.45 58.52 -26.61
N ALA A 65 -6.32 57.79 -26.60
CA ALA A 65 -5.85 56.99 -25.47
C ALA A 65 -5.28 57.83 -24.31
N ALA A 66 -4.80 59.04 -24.59
CA ALA A 66 -4.32 59.98 -23.58
C ALA A 66 -5.46 60.72 -22.84
N ALA A 67 -6.72 60.49 -23.23
CA ALA A 67 -7.86 61.08 -22.53
C ALA A 67 -7.85 60.65 -21.04
N PRO A 68 -8.11 61.59 -20.11
CA PRO A 68 -7.94 61.34 -18.67
C PRO A 68 -8.79 60.19 -18.12
N GLY A 69 -9.93 59.88 -18.75
CA GLY A 69 -10.75 58.70 -18.43
C GLY A 69 -10.06 57.37 -18.78
N TRP A 70 -9.45 57.27 -19.98
CA TRP A 70 -8.75 56.07 -20.43
C TRP A 70 -7.43 55.84 -19.70
N THR A 71 -6.71 56.92 -19.38
CA THR A 71 -5.48 56.84 -18.57
C THR A 71 -5.78 56.31 -17.16
N ARG A 72 -6.85 56.80 -16.51
CA ARG A 72 -7.29 56.30 -15.20
C ARG A 72 -7.80 54.86 -15.28
N ALA A 73 -8.55 54.50 -16.31
CA ALA A 73 -9.03 53.13 -16.51
C ALA A 73 -7.87 52.15 -16.72
N ARG A 74 -6.87 52.49 -17.54
CA ARG A 74 -5.67 51.66 -17.76
C ARG A 74 -4.85 51.53 -16.47
N ALA A 75 -4.68 52.60 -15.72
CA ALA A 75 -3.99 52.56 -14.43
C ALA A 75 -4.75 51.69 -13.40
N ALA A 76 -6.08 51.80 -13.34
CA ALA A 76 -6.92 50.98 -12.47
C ALA A 76 -6.87 49.50 -12.86
N LEU A 77 -6.94 49.18 -14.15
CA LEU A 77 -6.82 47.80 -14.66
C LEU A 77 -5.42 47.22 -14.40
N LEU A 78 -4.36 48.01 -14.56
CA LEU A 78 -2.99 47.59 -14.25
C LEU A 78 -2.81 47.35 -12.75
N ALA A 79 -3.35 48.23 -11.90
CA ALA A 79 -3.34 48.04 -10.45
C ALA A 79 -4.14 46.79 -10.03
N ALA A 80 -5.33 46.58 -10.60
CA ALA A 80 -6.15 45.39 -10.37
C ALA A 80 -5.43 44.10 -10.83
N PHE A 81 -4.72 44.15 -11.96
CA PHE A 81 -3.90 43.05 -12.44
C PHE A 81 -2.79 42.69 -11.44
N TRP A 82 -2.02 43.67 -10.96
CA TRP A 82 -0.96 43.43 -9.99
C TRP A 82 -1.47 42.95 -8.63
N LEU A 83 -2.58 43.51 -8.16
CA LEU A 83 -3.24 43.05 -6.94
C LEU A 83 -3.76 41.61 -7.08
N GLY A 84 -4.36 41.28 -8.23
CA GLY A 84 -4.82 39.93 -8.54
C GLY A 84 -3.66 38.95 -8.68
N TRP A 85 -2.56 39.35 -9.32
CA TRP A 85 -1.36 38.54 -9.48
C TRP A 85 -0.68 38.26 -8.13
N LEU A 86 -0.47 39.29 -7.30
CA LEU A 86 0.05 39.13 -5.94
C LEU A 86 -0.89 38.31 -5.06
N GLY A 87 -2.21 38.49 -5.22
CA GLY A 87 -3.21 37.69 -4.53
C GLY A 87 -3.16 36.21 -4.91
N MET A 88 -3.06 35.90 -6.20
CA MET A 88 -2.90 34.53 -6.71
C MET A 88 -1.59 33.90 -6.22
N LEU A 89 -0.48 34.65 -6.26
CA LEU A 89 0.81 34.19 -5.75
C LEU A 89 0.75 33.90 -4.24
N GLY A 90 0.17 34.82 -3.46
CA GLY A 90 -0.02 34.66 -2.02
C GLY A 90 -0.91 33.47 -1.67
N ALA A 91 -2.01 33.28 -2.41
CA ALA A 91 -2.89 32.12 -2.26
C ALA A 91 -2.15 30.80 -2.57
N ALA A 92 -1.36 30.75 -3.65
CA ALA A 92 -0.58 29.57 -3.99
C ALA A 92 0.42 29.20 -2.89
N VAL A 93 1.18 30.19 -2.38
CA VAL A 93 2.12 29.99 -1.26
C VAL A 93 1.38 29.54 0.00
N ALA A 94 0.22 30.14 0.31
CA ALA A 94 -0.58 29.75 1.47
C ALA A 94 -1.12 28.32 1.36
N ILE A 95 -1.53 27.87 0.17
CA ILE A 95 -1.95 26.50 -0.07
C ILE A 95 -0.79 25.54 0.19
N VAL A 96 0.41 25.81 -0.37
CA VAL A 96 1.57 24.93 -0.17
C VAL A 96 2.03 24.91 1.29
N ALA A 97 2.01 26.04 1.98
CA ALA A 97 2.43 26.13 3.38
C ALA A 97 1.45 25.47 4.36
N ARG A 98 0.14 25.52 4.05
CA ARG A 98 -0.92 24.87 4.85
C ARG A 98 -1.20 23.44 4.45
N ALA A 99 -0.81 23.04 3.24
CA ALA A 99 -0.89 21.66 2.82
C ALA A 99 -0.07 20.83 3.81
N PRO A 100 -0.68 19.82 4.45
CA PRO A 100 0.09 18.90 5.26
C PRO A 100 1.21 18.34 4.39
N ARG A 101 2.43 18.30 4.94
CA ARG A 101 3.56 17.70 4.23
C ARG A 101 3.10 16.32 3.76
N CYS A 102 3.11 16.08 2.45
CA CYS A 102 3.02 14.73 1.95
C CYS A 102 4.16 13.99 2.65
N HIS A 103 3.83 13.05 3.53
CA HIS A 103 4.83 12.08 3.94
C HIS A 103 5.37 11.52 2.64
N VAL A 104 6.65 11.74 2.38
CA VAL A 104 7.35 11.06 1.30
C VAL A 104 7.11 9.60 1.63
N THR A 105 6.21 8.96 0.89
CA THR A 105 6.03 7.53 0.91
C THR A 105 7.29 7.02 0.23
N GLY A 106 8.39 7.09 0.99
CA GLY A 106 9.58 6.35 0.65
C GLY A 106 9.14 4.94 0.41
N SER A 107 9.93 4.26 -0.38
CA SER A 107 9.97 2.84 -0.67
C SER A 107 9.83 1.89 0.57
N ALA A 108 9.46 2.39 1.74
CA ALA A 108 9.04 1.72 2.97
C ALA A 108 7.50 1.55 3.14
N GLU A 109 6.62 1.94 2.20
CA GLU A 109 5.16 1.68 2.30
C GLU A 109 4.63 0.52 1.44
N TRP A 110 5.42 0.02 0.51
CA TRP A 110 4.95 -1.00 -0.43
C TRP A 110 4.49 -2.26 0.30
N TRP A 111 5.10 -2.62 1.44
CA TRP A 111 4.72 -3.78 2.24
C TRP A 111 3.47 -3.52 3.09
N ARG A 112 3.23 -2.29 3.58
CA ARG A 112 2.02 -1.92 4.36
C ARG A 112 0.73 -2.01 3.54
N SER A 113 0.81 -1.55 2.30
CA SER A 113 -0.30 -1.65 1.33
C SER A 113 -0.31 -3.02 0.64
N GLY A 114 0.88 -3.58 0.42
CA GLY A 114 1.23 -4.82 -0.27
C GLY A 114 0.73 -6.11 0.37
N GLY A 115 1.07 -6.26 1.64
CA GLY A 115 1.26 -7.58 2.22
C GLY A 115 2.40 -8.36 1.56
N LEU A 116 2.79 -9.46 2.20
CA LEU A 116 3.78 -10.41 1.73
C LEU A 116 3.11 -11.74 1.39
N TYR A 117 3.57 -12.41 0.34
CA TYR A 117 3.23 -13.79 0.04
C TYR A 117 4.45 -14.66 0.29
N ARG A 118 4.38 -15.59 1.24
CA ARG A 118 5.51 -16.44 1.63
C ARG A 118 5.43 -17.78 0.91
N ALA A 119 6.40 -18.05 0.05
CA ALA A 119 6.41 -19.21 -0.83
C ALA A 119 7.78 -19.92 -0.80
N PRO A 120 7.82 -21.19 -0.38
CA PRO A 120 8.97 -22.06 -0.57
C PRO A 120 9.13 -22.38 -2.05
N PRO A 121 10.29 -22.09 -2.66
CA PRO A 121 10.45 -22.24 -4.10
C PRO A 121 10.22 -23.68 -4.58
N GLU A 122 10.67 -24.69 -3.82
CA GLU A 122 10.55 -26.11 -4.20
C GLU A 122 9.10 -26.60 -4.31
N VAL A 123 8.27 -26.33 -3.29
CA VAL A 123 6.86 -26.78 -3.29
C VAL A 123 5.92 -25.83 -4.00
N PHE A 124 6.29 -24.55 -4.12
CA PHE A 124 5.49 -23.56 -4.82
C PHE A 124 5.68 -23.61 -6.33
N GLY A 125 6.91 -23.76 -6.83
CA GLY A 125 7.19 -23.72 -8.27
C GLY A 125 8.04 -24.87 -8.78
N GLY A 126 8.38 -25.87 -7.96
CA GLY A 126 9.37 -26.88 -8.33
C GLY A 126 10.77 -26.27 -8.48
N LYS A 127 11.57 -26.79 -9.44
CA LYS A 127 12.88 -26.23 -9.83
C LYS A 127 12.72 -24.87 -10.54
N LEU A 128 12.32 -23.85 -9.79
CA LEU A 128 12.15 -22.44 -10.19
C LEU A 128 11.09 -22.07 -11.24
N GLN A 129 10.03 -22.86 -11.44
CA GLN A 129 8.83 -22.38 -12.19
C GLN A 129 8.03 -21.33 -11.41
N VAL A 130 8.58 -20.80 -10.31
CA VAL A 130 8.05 -19.65 -9.57
C VAL A 130 7.77 -18.48 -10.51
N ARG A 131 8.61 -18.29 -11.55
CA ARG A 131 8.45 -17.25 -12.57
C ARG A 131 7.07 -17.28 -13.22
N ASP A 132 6.57 -18.46 -13.56
CA ASP A 132 5.31 -18.65 -14.29
C ASP A 132 4.09 -18.34 -13.42
N HIS A 133 4.30 -18.23 -12.11
CA HIS A 133 3.26 -18.00 -11.11
C HIS A 133 3.33 -16.59 -10.49
N LEU A 134 4.23 -15.72 -10.96
CA LEU A 134 4.38 -14.36 -10.41
C LEU A 134 3.13 -13.49 -10.63
N ASP A 135 2.44 -13.65 -11.76
CA ASP A 135 1.15 -13.02 -12.02
C ASP A 135 0.11 -13.38 -10.96
N TYR A 136 0.08 -14.66 -10.58
CA TYR A 136 -0.81 -15.15 -9.52
C TYR A 136 -0.47 -14.50 -8.18
N VAL A 137 0.82 -14.45 -7.81
CA VAL A 137 1.28 -13.79 -6.57
C VAL A 137 0.95 -12.31 -6.57
N ALA A 138 1.12 -11.60 -7.69
CA ALA A 138 0.79 -10.18 -7.81
C ALA A 138 -0.70 -9.88 -7.57
N SER A 139 -1.57 -10.85 -7.85
CA SER A 139 -3.01 -10.76 -7.54
C SER A 139 -3.32 -10.87 -6.04
N LEU A 140 -2.40 -11.39 -5.24
CA LEU A 140 -2.58 -11.70 -3.81
C LEU A 140 -1.75 -10.83 -2.87
N ALA A 141 -0.56 -10.37 -3.29
CA ALA A 141 0.35 -9.59 -2.44
C ALA A 141 1.13 -8.53 -3.22
N GLY A 142 1.92 -7.71 -2.50
CA GLY A 142 2.83 -6.70 -3.08
C GLY A 142 4.29 -7.10 -3.00
N GLY A 143 4.61 -8.13 -2.23
CA GLY A 143 5.93 -8.74 -2.25
C GLY A 143 5.86 -10.24 -2.04
N LEU A 144 6.94 -10.88 -2.44
CA LEU A 144 7.15 -12.32 -2.40
C LEU A 144 8.30 -12.59 -1.43
N LEU A 145 8.04 -13.35 -0.38
CA LEU A 145 9.05 -13.88 0.53
C LEU A 145 9.40 -15.30 0.06
N LEU A 146 10.52 -15.44 -0.65
CA LEU A 146 11.06 -16.71 -1.13
C LEU A 146 11.79 -17.41 0.00
N GLY A 147 11.23 -18.53 0.48
CA GLY A 147 11.77 -19.20 1.65
C GLY A 147 10.94 -20.39 2.09
N PRO A 148 11.53 -21.38 2.79
CA PRO A 148 12.95 -21.45 3.12
C PRO A 148 13.74 -21.97 1.92
N LEU A 149 14.98 -21.53 1.77
CA LEU A 149 15.88 -22.15 0.79
C LEU A 149 16.28 -23.57 1.27
N PRO A 150 16.37 -24.54 0.35
CA PRO A 150 16.68 -25.93 0.70
C PRO A 150 18.07 -26.06 1.31
N HIS A 151 18.21 -27.05 2.20
CA HIS A 151 19.50 -27.41 2.80
C HIS A 151 20.37 -28.21 1.84
N HIS A 152 21.68 -27.97 1.92
CA HIS A 152 22.66 -28.88 1.36
C HIS A 152 22.94 -30.00 2.37
N SER A 153 22.74 -31.26 1.95
CA SER A 153 22.94 -32.45 2.81
C SER A 153 24.40 -32.70 3.21
N THR A 154 25.36 -31.94 2.67
CA THR A 154 26.79 -32.07 2.94
C THR A 154 27.35 -30.67 3.14
N ALA A 155 27.75 -30.34 4.38
CA ALA A 155 28.42 -29.10 4.80
C ALA A 155 27.87 -27.83 4.11
N ASP A 156 26.92 -27.15 4.78
CA ASP A 156 26.25 -25.95 4.27
C ASP A 156 27.22 -25.00 3.52
N PRO A 157 26.98 -24.71 2.23
CA PRO A 157 27.82 -23.80 1.46
C PRO A 157 27.72 -22.36 1.99
N PRO A 158 28.66 -21.48 1.58
CA PRO A 158 28.65 -20.08 1.94
C PRO A 158 27.30 -19.42 1.63
N LEU A 159 26.88 -18.46 2.46
CA LEU A 159 25.62 -17.72 2.30
C LEU A 159 25.54 -17.01 0.93
N GLU A 160 26.70 -16.75 0.31
CA GLU A 160 26.83 -16.11 -0.98
C GLU A 160 26.49 -17.04 -2.18
N GLU A 161 26.42 -18.36 -2.00
CA GLU A 161 26.18 -19.31 -3.09
C GLU A 161 24.69 -19.65 -3.26
N TRP A 162 24.22 -19.58 -4.51
CA TRP A 162 22.84 -19.95 -4.85
C TRP A 162 22.68 -21.48 -4.91
N PRO A 163 21.64 -22.08 -4.28
CA PRO A 163 21.46 -23.53 -4.27
C PRO A 163 21.24 -24.09 -5.68
N PRO A 164 22.12 -24.96 -6.22
CA PRO A 164 21.94 -25.59 -7.54
C PRO A 164 20.65 -26.41 -7.68
N GLN A 165 20.04 -26.87 -6.58
CA GLN A 165 18.75 -27.59 -6.61
C GLN A 165 17.61 -26.70 -7.07
N LEU A 166 17.72 -25.40 -6.81
CA LEU A 166 16.73 -24.42 -7.18
C LEU A 166 16.89 -23.99 -8.64
N GLY A 167 18.10 -24.01 -9.21
CA GLY A 167 18.35 -23.64 -10.60
C GLY A 167 19.64 -22.83 -10.76
N SER A 168 19.78 -22.14 -11.90
CA SER A 168 20.94 -21.27 -12.17
C SER A 168 20.73 -19.84 -11.67
N GLU A 169 21.83 -19.09 -11.50
CA GLU A 169 21.75 -17.66 -11.15
C GLU A 169 21.07 -16.81 -12.24
N GLU A 170 21.21 -17.21 -13.51
CA GLU A 170 20.54 -16.55 -14.64
C GLU A 170 19.02 -16.69 -14.55
N GLU A 171 18.53 -17.86 -14.15
CA GLU A 171 17.10 -18.10 -13.91
C GLU A 171 16.58 -17.24 -12.75
N LEU A 172 17.35 -17.12 -11.66
CA LEU A 172 17.02 -16.22 -10.55
C LEU A 172 16.92 -14.75 -11.03
N ARG A 173 17.88 -14.29 -11.83
CA ARG A 173 17.84 -12.94 -12.43
C ARG A 173 16.60 -12.75 -13.29
N GLY A 174 16.19 -13.79 -14.03
CA GLY A 174 14.93 -13.82 -14.77
C GLY A 174 13.69 -13.68 -13.89
N VAL A 175 13.64 -14.40 -12.76
CA VAL A 175 12.56 -14.29 -11.76
C VAL A 175 12.50 -12.88 -11.20
N LEU A 176 13.63 -12.31 -10.78
CA LEU A 176 13.69 -10.95 -10.22
C LEU A 176 13.24 -9.88 -11.22
N LYS A 177 13.65 -10.01 -12.50
CA LYS A 177 13.21 -9.11 -13.56
C LYS A 177 11.70 -9.18 -13.78
N THR A 178 11.16 -10.40 -13.89
CA THR A 178 9.72 -10.62 -14.09
C THR A 178 8.93 -10.11 -12.88
N ALA A 179 9.40 -10.37 -11.66
CA ALA A 179 8.77 -9.85 -10.44
C ALA A 179 8.71 -8.31 -10.44
N LYS A 180 9.80 -7.65 -10.84
CA LYS A 180 9.83 -6.19 -10.98
C LYS A 180 8.84 -5.68 -12.04
N GLU A 181 8.69 -6.37 -13.17
CA GLU A 181 7.71 -6.05 -14.22
C GLU A 181 6.26 -6.12 -13.69
N HIS A 182 5.95 -7.08 -12.80
CA HIS A 182 4.65 -7.18 -12.12
C HIS A 182 4.54 -6.29 -10.86
N GLY A 183 5.53 -5.45 -10.55
CA GLY A 183 5.53 -4.56 -9.39
C GLY A 183 5.66 -5.30 -8.05
N LEU A 184 6.22 -6.50 -8.04
CA LEU A 184 6.51 -7.30 -6.85
C LEU A 184 7.91 -7.01 -6.31
N GLN A 185 8.01 -6.86 -5.00
CA GLN A 185 9.27 -6.82 -4.28
C GLN A 185 9.62 -8.21 -3.76
N VAL A 186 10.86 -8.67 -3.96
CA VAL A 186 11.28 -10.02 -3.57
C VAL A 186 12.17 -9.95 -2.33
N LEU A 187 11.78 -10.69 -1.30
CA LEU A 187 12.58 -10.94 -0.10
C LEU A 187 13.02 -12.41 -0.12
N VAL A 188 14.22 -12.66 0.39
CA VAL A 188 14.77 -14.02 0.50
C VAL A 188 14.89 -14.35 1.97
N GLU A 189 14.32 -15.48 2.38
CA GLU A 189 14.43 -15.99 3.73
C GLU A 189 15.74 -16.78 3.90
N LEU A 190 16.57 -16.33 4.82
CA LEU A 190 17.83 -16.99 5.14
C LEU A 190 17.61 -18.03 6.25
N ASN A 191 18.07 -19.25 6.02
CA ASN A 191 17.90 -20.33 6.98
C ASN A 191 18.79 -20.11 8.22
N HIS A 192 18.24 -20.35 9.42
CA HIS A 192 18.95 -20.20 10.68
C HIS A 192 20.20 -21.08 10.77
N SER A 193 20.18 -22.29 10.21
CA SER A 193 21.34 -23.19 10.15
C SER A 193 22.48 -22.64 9.29
N ALA A 194 22.16 -22.08 8.12
CA ALA A 194 23.12 -21.46 7.22
C ALA A 194 23.76 -20.23 7.89
N VAL A 195 22.94 -19.37 8.53
CA VAL A 195 23.43 -18.24 9.33
C VAL A 195 24.33 -18.74 10.46
N ARG A 196 23.90 -19.77 11.19
CA ARG A 196 24.67 -20.34 12.31
C ARG A 196 26.05 -20.85 11.88
N ASN A 197 26.13 -21.50 10.73
CA ASN A 197 27.36 -22.14 10.26
C ASN A 197 28.32 -21.14 9.60
N HIS A 198 27.80 -20.10 8.94
CA HIS A 198 28.62 -19.01 8.40
C HIS A 198 29.38 -18.25 9.52
N PHE A 199 28.73 -17.98 10.65
CA PHE A 199 29.34 -17.29 11.80
C PHE A 199 30.01 -18.24 12.81
N SER A 200 30.71 -19.28 12.34
CA SER A 200 31.29 -20.43 13.06
C SER A 200 32.17 -20.17 14.32
N ASN A 201 32.17 -18.97 14.90
CA ASN A 201 32.53 -18.66 16.29
C ASN A 201 31.30 -18.29 17.19
N GLY A 202 30.10 -18.77 16.89
CA GLY A 202 28.97 -18.86 17.83
C GLY A 202 27.65 -19.23 17.15
N PRO A 203 26.85 -20.15 17.71
CA PRO A 203 26.28 -20.03 19.05
C PRO A 203 26.53 -21.30 19.88
N THR A 204 27.35 -21.18 20.92
CA THR A 204 27.17 -22.07 22.07
C THR A 204 25.79 -21.79 22.63
N ARG A 205 24.98 -22.84 22.75
CA ARG A 205 23.70 -22.87 23.47
C ARG A 205 23.91 -22.28 24.86
N SER A 206 23.78 -20.97 25.03
CA SER A 206 23.68 -20.36 26.35
C SER A 206 22.29 -20.69 26.85
N ASN A 207 22.19 -21.74 27.67
CA ASN A 207 21.03 -22.08 28.50
C ASN A 207 19.67 -21.67 27.92
N GLY A 208 19.17 -22.47 26.97
CA GLY A 208 17.73 -22.50 26.66
C GLY A 208 17.18 -21.42 25.73
N SER A 209 17.95 -20.42 25.27
CA SER A 209 17.46 -19.44 24.29
C SER A 209 18.09 -19.64 22.90
N SER A 210 17.24 -19.92 21.90
CA SER A 210 17.60 -20.01 20.48
C SER A 210 17.72 -18.62 19.83
N ALA A 211 18.39 -17.68 20.51
CA ALA A 211 18.49 -16.29 20.08
C ALA A 211 19.76 -16.04 19.27
N ILE A 212 19.64 -15.34 18.14
CA ILE A 212 20.78 -14.86 17.34
C ILE A 212 21.50 -13.76 18.13
N LYS A 213 22.84 -13.77 18.18
CA LYS A 213 23.63 -12.73 18.87
C LYS A 213 23.43 -11.36 18.19
N ASP A 214 23.37 -10.30 18.99
CA ASP A 214 23.23 -8.92 18.50
C ASP A 214 24.35 -8.51 17.53
N SER A 215 25.56 -9.06 17.69
CA SER A 215 26.70 -8.80 16.79
C SER A 215 26.43 -9.28 15.36
N VAL A 216 25.82 -10.45 15.21
CA VAL A 216 25.46 -11.01 13.89
C VAL A 216 24.34 -10.19 13.25
N LEU A 217 23.37 -9.75 14.06
CA LEU A 217 22.30 -8.88 13.59
C LEU A 217 22.81 -7.53 13.09
N ALA A 218 23.80 -6.95 13.78
CA ALA A 218 24.43 -5.70 13.40
C ALA A 218 25.19 -5.81 12.06
N GLU A 219 25.81 -6.96 11.79
CA GLU A 219 26.49 -7.23 10.53
C GLU A 219 25.51 -7.33 9.35
N PHE A 220 24.43 -8.10 9.49
CA PHE A 220 23.37 -8.15 8.47
C PHE A 220 22.75 -6.78 8.22
N ARG A 221 22.61 -5.96 9.26
CA ARG A 221 22.15 -4.58 9.09
C ARG A 221 23.13 -3.77 8.26
N ASN A 222 24.44 -3.84 8.58
CA ASN A 222 25.46 -3.11 7.84
C ASN A 222 25.49 -3.53 6.35
N ILE A 223 25.40 -4.84 6.07
CA ILE A 223 25.29 -5.34 4.69
C ILE A 223 24.01 -4.81 4.04
N THR A 224 22.87 -4.91 4.69
CA THR A 224 21.59 -4.44 4.14
C THR A 224 21.63 -2.95 3.81
N GLU A 225 22.19 -2.12 4.71
CA GLU A 225 22.33 -0.68 4.55
C GLU A 225 23.36 -0.32 3.46
N GLN A 226 24.50 -1.02 3.40
CA GLN A 226 25.54 -0.81 2.37
C GLN A 226 25.00 -1.01 0.95
N TRP A 227 24.14 -2.00 0.76
CA TRP A 227 23.56 -2.33 -0.55
C TRP A 227 22.20 -1.65 -0.79
N SER A 228 21.74 -0.81 0.14
CA SER A 228 20.48 -0.07 0.03
C SER A 228 20.71 1.25 -0.70
N THR A 229 19.86 1.56 -1.67
CA THR A 229 19.87 2.84 -2.41
C THR A 229 18.51 3.51 -2.30
N ASP A 230 18.42 4.81 -2.59
CA ASP A 230 17.15 5.54 -2.56
C ASP A 230 16.09 4.94 -3.52
N GLU A 231 16.54 4.36 -4.64
CA GLU A 231 15.69 3.72 -5.63
C GLU A 231 15.32 2.26 -5.27
N THR A 232 16.20 1.53 -4.58
CA THR A 232 15.97 0.15 -4.15
C THR A 232 16.33 -0.01 -2.67
N PRO A 233 15.41 0.32 -1.74
CA PRO A 233 15.68 0.09 -0.33
C PRO A 233 15.77 -1.40 -0.08
N ARG A 234 16.68 -1.80 0.80
CA ARG A 234 16.73 -3.17 1.30
C ARG A 234 16.15 -3.23 2.70
N LEU A 235 15.48 -4.34 3.01
CA LEU A 235 14.80 -4.54 4.28
C LEU A 235 15.34 -5.78 4.96
N LEU A 236 15.67 -5.64 6.24
CA LEU A 236 16.02 -6.78 7.10
C LEU A 236 14.79 -7.17 7.93
N VAL A 237 14.29 -8.38 7.72
CA VAL A 237 13.13 -8.92 8.44
C VAL A 237 13.59 -9.96 9.45
N GLY A 238 13.36 -9.70 10.74
CA GLY A 238 13.63 -10.64 11.81
C GLY A 238 12.44 -11.58 12.03
N GLY A 239 12.63 -12.89 11.86
CA GLY A 239 11.62 -13.88 12.21
C GLY A 239 11.68 -14.25 13.69
N THR A 240 10.54 -14.29 14.37
CA THR A 240 10.46 -14.73 15.77
C THR A 240 9.41 -15.82 15.96
N ARG A 241 9.69 -16.76 16.86
CA ARG A 241 8.73 -17.78 17.32
C ARG A 241 8.11 -17.43 18.67
N LEU A 242 8.49 -16.30 19.26
CA LEU A 242 7.92 -15.80 20.51
C LEU A 242 6.43 -15.53 20.31
N ARG A 243 5.62 -16.04 21.22
CA ARG A 243 4.17 -15.85 21.22
C ARG A 243 3.72 -14.91 22.33
N ASP A 244 4.55 -14.76 23.37
CA ASP A 244 4.27 -13.94 24.53
C ASP A 244 4.41 -12.45 24.20
N PRO A 245 3.37 -11.62 24.43
CA PRO A 245 3.43 -10.21 24.11
C PRO A 245 4.55 -9.45 24.82
N SER A 246 4.84 -9.78 26.08
CA SER A 246 5.92 -9.14 26.84
C SER A 246 7.29 -9.41 26.21
N SER A 247 7.59 -10.68 25.95
CA SER A 247 8.85 -11.09 25.32
C SER A 247 8.99 -10.55 23.90
N LEU A 248 7.88 -10.45 23.16
CA LEU A 248 7.86 -9.84 21.83
C LEU A 248 8.09 -8.33 21.90
N GLN A 249 7.51 -7.62 22.88
CA GLN A 249 7.74 -6.20 23.09
C GLN A 249 9.20 -5.92 23.47
N ASP A 250 9.79 -6.74 24.34
CA ASP A 250 11.20 -6.65 24.70
C ASP A 250 12.10 -6.88 23.48
N LEU A 251 11.74 -7.84 22.62
CA LEU A 251 12.41 -8.06 21.33
C LEU A 251 12.27 -6.83 20.43
N LEU A 252 11.07 -6.26 20.28
CA LEU A 252 10.84 -5.07 19.43
C LEU A 252 11.60 -3.84 19.94
N ASN A 253 11.79 -3.71 21.26
CA ASN A 253 12.51 -2.60 21.87
C ASN A 253 14.04 -2.77 21.77
N SER A 254 14.53 -4.01 21.81
CA SER A 254 15.97 -4.34 21.76
C SER A 254 16.50 -4.50 20.34
N THR A 255 15.68 -5.06 19.45
CA THR A 255 16.08 -5.34 18.07
C THR A 255 16.10 -4.07 17.22
N LYS A 256 17.12 -3.96 16.38
CA LYS A 256 17.27 -2.87 15.40
C LYS A 256 16.98 -3.35 13.97
N VAL A 257 16.04 -4.29 13.83
CA VAL A 257 15.60 -4.79 12.53
C VAL A 257 14.60 -3.84 11.89
N SER A 258 14.50 -3.88 10.56
CA SER A 258 13.55 -3.04 9.82
C SER A 258 12.11 -3.51 10.01
N LEU A 259 11.87 -4.83 10.08
CA LEU A 259 10.57 -5.44 10.36
C LEU A 259 10.73 -6.69 11.23
N VAL A 260 9.71 -7.02 12.02
CA VAL A 260 9.62 -8.31 12.73
C VAL A 260 8.45 -9.12 12.19
N LEU A 261 8.73 -10.33 11.69
CA LEU A 261 7.70 -11.30 11.32
C LEU A 261 7.19 -11.98 12.60
N GLY A 262 6.06 -11.50 13.11
CA GLY A 262 5.33 -12.05 14.23
C GLY A 262 4.37 -13.15 13.79
N VAL A 263 4.24 -14.17 14.62
CA VAL A 263 3.29 -15.28 14.41
C VAL A 263 2.07 -15.03 15.29
N LEU A 264 0.89 -14.93 14.67
CA LEU A 264 -0.39 -14.98 15.37
C LEU A 264 -0.54 -16.39 15.96
N PRO A 265 -0.62 -16.52 17.29
CA PRO A 265 -0.89 -17.81 17.92
C PRO A 265 -2.35 -18.16 17.66
N LEU A 266 -2.62 -18.93 16.61
CA LEU A 266 -3.92 -19.58 16.44
C LEU A 266 -3.87 -20.97 17.05
N GLY A 267 -4.76 -21.21 18.01
CA GLY A 267 -4.89 -22.48 18.72
C GLY A 267 -4.55 -22.35 20.21
N PRO A 268 -5.13 -23.21 21.08
CA PRO A 268 -4.93 -23.08 22.52
C PRO A 268 -3.44 -23.02 22.85
N PRO A 269 -3.03 -22.22 23.85
CA PRO A 269 -1.66 -22.32 24.35
C PRO A 269 -1.37 -23.79 24.65
N LEU A 270 -0.13 -24.22 24.37
CA LEU A 270 0.31 -25.63 24.53
C LEU A 270 -0.01 -26.22 25.92
N ASP A 271 -0.36 -25.37 26.90
CA ASP A 271 -0.67 -25.73 28.28
C ASP A 271 -2.16 -25.63 28.70
N SER A 272 -3.10 -25.21 27.85
CA SER A 272 -4.53 -25.17 28.29
C SER A 272 -5.32 -26.40 27.81
N GLN A 273 -5.70 -27.23 28.77
CA GLN A 273 -6.61 -28.36 28.58
C GLN A 273 -8.04 -27.97 28.16
N ASN A 274 -8.31 -26.68 27.91
CA ASN A 274 -9.67 -26.15 27.76
C ASN A 274 -10.02 -25.70 26.33
N GLY A 275 -9.19 -25.97 25.32
CA GLY A 275 -9.61 -25.97 23.90
C GLY A 275 -10.31 -24.70 23.38
N GLN A 276 -10.18 -23.55 24.06
CA GLN A 276 -10.83 -22.31 23.65
C GLN A 276 -9.98 -21.58 22.61
N THR A 277 -10.65 -21.15 21.54
CA THR A 277 -10.12 -20.42 20.41
C THR A 277 -9.55 -19.05 20.83
N VAL A 278 -8.38 -18.69 20.27
CA VAL A 278 -7.53 -17.55 20.69
C VAL A 278 -7.98 -16.19 20.15
N LEU A 279 -9.04 -16.14 19.34
CA LEU A 279 -9.55 -14.90 18.75
C LEU A 279 -10.51 -14.17 19.71
N ASP A 280 -10.01 -13.74 20.87
CA ASP A 280 -10.77 -12.95 21.86
C ASP A 280 -10.37 -11.45 21.79
N PRO A 281 -11.25 -10.49 22.15
CA PRO A 281 -10.92 -9.06 22.11
C PRO A 281 -9.67 -8.70 22.91
N THR A 282 -9.40 -9.39 24.01
CA THR A 282 -8.21 -9.16 24.85
C THR A 282 -6.91 -9.48 24.10
N HIS A 283 -6.86 -10.64 23.42
CA HIS A 283 -5.72 -11.03 22.59
C HIS A 283 -5.53 -10.07 21.42
N VAL A 284 -6.61 -9.66 20.75
CA VAL A 284 -6.53 -8.70 19.64
C VAL A 284 -6.04 -7.33 20.13
N ALA A 285 -6.47 -6.88 21.32
CA ALA A 285 -5.98 -5.64 21.91
C ALA A 285 -4.47 -5.70 22.19
N GLN A 286 -3.95 -6.82 22.69
CA GLN A 286 -2.51 -7.04 22.87
C GLN A 286 -1.74 -6.98 21.55
N LEU A 287 -2.27 -7.59 20.48
CA LEU A 287 -1.67 -7.54 19.14
C LEU A 287 -1.64 -6.11 18.60
N LEU A 288 -2.71 -5.33 18.80
CA LEU A 288 -2.72 -3.92 18.41
C LEU A 288 -1.72 -3.10 19.22
N GLN A 289 -1.56 -3.36 20.52
CA GLN A 289 -0.57 -2.68 21.35
C GLN A 289 0.86 -2.94 20.85
N LEU A 290 1.19 -4.19 20.48
CA LEU A 290 2.49 -4.55 19.89
C LEU A 290 2.76 -3.78 18.59
N SER A 291 1.72 -3.56 17.79
CA SER A 291 1.85 -2.85 16.52
C SER A 291 2.10 -1.34 16.64
N GLN A 292 1.88 -0.77 17.83
CA GLN A 292 2.13 0.65 18.14
C GLN A 292 3.58 0.90 18.58
N GLY A 293 4.41 -0.14 18.69
CA GLY A 293 5.83 -0.03 18.99
C GLY A 293 6.66 0.68 17.90
N GLY A 294 7.93 0.96 18.20
CA GLY A 294 8.82 1.68 17.27
C GLY A 294 9.19 0.88 16.00
N VAL A 295 9.22 -0.45 16.07
CA VAL A 295 9.53 -1.33 14.94
C VAL A 295 8.23 -1.92 14.36
N PRO A 296 7.95 -1.77 13.06
CA PRO A 296 6.75 -2.34 12.47
C PRO A 296 6.73 -3.87 12.49
N VAL A 297 5.58 -4.42 12.87
CA VAL A 297 5.33 -5.87 12.90
C VAL A 297 4.68 -6.31 11.60
N VAL A 298 5.24 -7.35 10.98
CA VAL A 298 4.62 -8.11 9.90
C VAL A 298 3.90 -9.28 10.54
N TRP A 299 2.60 -9.39 10.27
CA TRP A 299 1.77 -10.44 10.85
C TRP A 299 1.76 -11.65 9.92
N SER A 300 2.08 -12.82 10.46
CA SER A 300 1.89 -14.11 9.82
C SER A 300 1.03 -14.97 10.73
N VAL A 301 0.47 -16.05 10.20
CA VAL A 301 -0.33 -16.97 10.98
C VAL A 301 0.31 -18.33 11.02
N GLY A 302 0.26 -18.98 12.19
CA GLY A 302 0.80 -20.31 12.39
C GLY A 302 2.31 -20.33 12.57
N THR A 303 2.85 -21.48 12.96
CA THR A 303 4.31 -21.67 12.86
C THR A 303 4.73 -21.57 11.39
N PRO A 304 5.97 -21.17 11.09
CA PRO A 304 6.50 -21.26 9.73
C PRO A 304 6.08 -22.59 9.11
N TRP A 305 5.39 -22.50 7.97
CA TRP A 305 5.00 -23.61 7.11
C TRP A 305 3.78 -24.46 7.49
N LYS A 306 3.01 -24.08 8.50
CA LYS A 306 1.69 -24.70 8.73
C LYS A 306 0.59 -23.87 8.09
N HIS A 307 -0.29 -24.52 7.34
CA HIS A 307 -1.39 -23.86 6.66
C HIS A 307 -2.54 -23.51 7.61
N LEU A 308 -3.22 -22.39 7.36
CA LEU A 308 -4.33 -21.85 8.15
C LEU A 308 -5.43 -22.88 8.41
N VAL A 309 -5.83 -23.60 7.35
CA VAL A 309 -6.92 -24.56 7.41
C VAL A 309 -6.53 -25.79 8.23
N GLY A 310 -5.24 -26.12 8.31
CA GLY A 310 -4.72 -27.14 9.23
C GLY A 310 -4.87 -26.77 10.72
N LEU A 311 -5.01 -25.48 11.05
CA LEU A 311 -5.17 -25.00 12.43
C LEU A 311 -6.64 -24.94 12.84
N SER A 312 -7.51 -24.36 12.00
CA SER A 312 -8.96 -24.35 12.20
C SER A 312 -9.69 -23.99 10.90
N PRO A 313 -10.29 -24.97 10.21
CA PRO A 313 -10.99 -24.73 8.95
C PRO A 313 -12.08 -23.64 8.99
N PRO A 314 -12.99 -23.59 10.00
CA PRO A 314 -14.06 -22.59 10.00
C PRO A 314 -13.56 -21.17 10.31
N LEU A 315 -12.39 -21.02 10.93
CA LEU A 315 -11.83 -19.71 11.29
C LEU A 315 -10.97 -19.10 10.18
N ALA A 316 -10.52 -19.87 9.19
CA ALA A 316 -9.59 -19.38 8.17
C ALA A 316 -10.06 -18.07 7.48
N PRO A 317 -11.33 -17.92 7.04
CA PRO A 317 -11.81 -16.67 6.44
C PRO A 317 -11.76 -15.48 7.42
N GLN A 318 -12.08 -15.70 8.69
CA GLN A 318 -12.06 -14.65 9.73
C GLN A 318 -10.65 -14.20 10.05
N VAL A 319 -9.70 -15.13 10.09
CA VAL A 319 -8.29 -14.85 10.30
C VAL A 319 -7.75 -14.00 9.15
N LEU A 320 -8.10 -14.31 7.91
CA LEU A 320 -7.72 -13.49 6.77
C LEU A 320 -8.30 -12.07 6.87
N LEU A 321 -9.58 -11.93 7.27
CA LEU A 321 -10.17 -10.63 7.54
C LEU A 321 -9.46 -9.87 8.65
N LEU A 322 -9.11 -10.52 9.76
CA LEU A 322 -8.35 -9.91 10.85
C LEU A 322 -6.98 -9.45 10.38
N LEU A 323 -6.26 -10.32 9.67
CA LEU A 323 -4.91 -10.07 9.22
C LEU A 323 -4.85 -8.92 8.18
N TRP A 324 -5.73 -8.95 7.19
CA TRP A 324 -5.72 -8.02 6.07
C TRP A 324 -6.64 -6.80 6.24
N GLY A 325 -7.62 -6.86 7.13
CA GLY A 325 -8.57 -5.77 7.38
C GLY A 325 -8.47 -5.18 8.79
N GLY A 326 -8.08 -5.97 9.79
CA GLY A 326 -8.05 -5.56 11.19
C GLY A 326 -6.68 -5.10 11.70
N LEU A 327 -5.60 -5.81 11.36
CA LEU A 327 -4.27 -5.52 11.91
C LEU A 327 -3.54 -4.45 11.08
N PRO A 328 -2.89 -3.46 11.73
CA PRO A 328 -2.04 -2.48 11.05
C PRO A 328 -0.74 -3.14 10.57
N ASN A 329 0.07 -2.40 9.80
CA ASN A 329 1.34 -2.85 9.19
C ASN A 329 1.15 -3.86 8.04
N ALA A 330 2.00 -4.88 7.89
CA ALA A 330 1.94 -5.82 6.76
C ALA A 330 1.29 -7.14 7.16
N PRO A 331 0.27 -7.62 6.42
CA PRO A 331 -0.14 -9.01 6.49
C PRO A 331 0.81 -9.90 5.67
N THR A 332 0.99 -11.15 6.10
CA THR A 332 1.69 -12.21 5.35
C THR A 332 0.74 -13.36 5.10
N LEU A 333 0.58 -13.73 3.84
CA LEU A 333 -0.16 -14.91 3.41
C LEU A 333 0.84 -16.00 3.08
N ASN A 334 0.74 -17.18 3.70
CA ASN A 334 1.57 -18.30 3.28
C ASN A 334 0.96 -18.93 2.03
N TYR A 335 1.80 -19.53 1.18
CA TYR A 335 1.30 -20.30 0.04
C TYR A 335 0.25 -21.33 0.49
N GLY A 336 -0.78 -21.55 -0.31
CA GLY A 336 -1.81 -22.53 0.01
C GLY A 336 -2.88 -22.04 0.99
N ASP A 337 -2.63 -21.01 1.81
CA ASP A 337 -3.61 -20.47 2.75
C ASP A 337 -4.86 -19.90 2.05
N GLU A 338 -4.67 -19.30 0.87
CA GLU A 338 -5.75 -18.76 0.04
C GLU A 338 -6.67 -19.80 -0.59
N VAL A 339 -6.20 -21.04 -0.71
CA VAL A 339 -6.95 -22.16 -1.30
C VAL A 339 -7.32 -23.20 -0.25
N GLY A 340 -6.98 -22.94 1.01
CA GLY A 340 -7.23 -23.84 2.13
C GLY A 340 -6.48 -25.15 2.03
N LEU A 341 -5.22 -25.09 1.58
CA LEU A 341 -4.32 -26.25 1.53
C LEU A 341 -4.20 -26.84 2.94
N MET A 342 -4.29 -28.16 3.03
CA MET A 342 -4.22 -28.89 4.28
C MET A 342 -2.86 -29.59 4.39
N ASP A 343 -2.29 -29.56 5.58
CA ASP A 343 -1.09 -30.31 5.89
C ASP A 343 -1.41 -31.80 6.08
N PRO A 344 -0.57 -32.72 5.59
CA PRO A 344 -0.76 -34.15 5.82
C PRO A 344 -0.69 -34.47 7.32
N GLN A 345 -1.55 -35.39 7.77
CA GLN A 345 -1.57 -35.78 9.18
C GLN A 345 -0.22 -36.41 9.59
N GLY A 346 0.38 -35.89 10.66
CA GLY A 346 1.67 -36.36 11.16
C GLY A 346 2.90 -35.81 10.44
N ALA A 347 2.74 -34.90 9.48
CA ALA A 347 3.86 -34.23 8.83
C ALA A 347 4.66 -33.37 9.84
N GLY A 348 5.98 -33.55 9.85
CA GLY A 348 6.90 -32.66 10.55
C GLY A 348 6.92 -31.27 9.91
N SER A 349 7.47 -30.27 10.60
CA SER A 349 7.60 -28.88 10.08
C SER A 349 8.38 -28.76 8.78
N ASP A 350 9.10 -29.82 8.40
CA ASP A 350 10.07 -29.84 7.31
C ASP A 350 9.50 -30.51 6.05
N GLN A 351 8.31 -31.15 6.15
CA GLN A 351 7.66 -31.78 5.02
C GLN A 351 6.52 -30.89 4.51
N LEU A 352 6.82 -30.16 3.44
CA LEU A 352 5.92 -29.19 2.83
C LEU A 352 5.04 -29.84 1.75
N THR A 353 3.76 -29.46 1.71
CA THR A 353 2.82 -29.93 0.69
C THR A 353 2.99 -29.13 -0.60
N PRO A 354 3.14 -29.77 -1.78
CA PRO A 354 3.17 -29.05 -3.06
C PRO A 354 1.90 -28.23 -3.33
N MET A 355 2.06 -27.07 -3.96
CA MET A 355 0.93 -26.23 -4.38
C MET A 355 0.11 -26.93 -5.49
N PRO A 356 -1.23 -27.07 -5.33
CA PRO A 356 -2.08 -27.78 -6.28
C PRO A 356 -2.43 -26.91 -7.50
N TRP A 357 -1.45 -26.62 -8.36
CA TRP A 357 -1.63 -25.73 -9.53
C TRP A 357 -2.64 -26.24 -10.55
N THR A 358 -2.74 -27.56 -10.71
CA THR A 358 -3.69 -28.19 -11.64
C THR A 358 -5.13 -27.96 -11.21
N GLU A 359 -5.43 -28.19 -9.93
CA GLU A 359 -6.74 -27.94 -9.35
C GLU A 359 -7.04 -26.45 -9.30
N LEU A 360 -6.03 -25.61 -9.05
CA LEU A 360 -6.19 -24.16 -8.97
C LEU A 360 -6.69 -23.55 -10.28
N LYS A 361 -6.16 -24.01 -11.43
CA LYS A 361 -6.64 -23.54 -12.75
C LYS A 361 -8.13 -23.83 -12.92
N ALA A 362 -8.58 -25.02 -12.55
CA ALA A 362 -9.99 -25.38 -12.58
C ALA A 362 -10.85 -24.54 -11.61
N LEU A 363 -10.33 -24.21 -10.42
CA LEU A 363 -11.02 -23.35 -9.45
C LEU A 363 -11.23 -21.92 -9.98
N GLN A 364 -10.27 -21.38 -10.75
CA GLN A 364 -10.36 -20.04 -11.33
C GLN A 364 -11.41 -19.92 -12.45
N GLU A 365 -11.78 -21.04 -13.09
CA GLU A 365 -12.63 -21.07 -14.28
C GLU A 365 -14.14 -21.20 -13.99
N GLY A 366 -14.57 -21.27 -12.72
CA GLY A 366 -16.01 -21.17 -12.39
C GLY A 366 -16.51 -21.95 -11.17
N GLY A 367 -15.66 -22.23 -10.17
CA GLY A 367 -16.08 -22.96 -8.97
C GLY A 367 -16.78 -22.09 -7.93
N ASN A 368 -17.92 -22.57 -7.38
CA ASN A 368 -18.54 -22.04 -6.14
C ASN A 368 -18.05 -22.78 -4.88
N SER A 369 -16.88 -23.41 -4.92
CA SER A 369 -16.34 -24.15 -3.78
C SER A 369 -15.90 -23.20 -2.65
N SER A 370 -15.80 -23.73 -1.43
CA SER A 370 -15.24 -22.99 -0.27
C SER A 370 -13.81 -22.47 -0.55
N GLN A 371 -13.02 -23.23 -1.31
CA GLN A 371 -11.68 -22.84 -1.74
C GLN A 371 -11.72 -21.65 -2.71
N ALA A 372 -12.66 -21.66 -3.67
CA ALA A 372 -12.83 -20.54 -4.60
C ALA A 372 -13.32 -19.28 -3.87
N GLN A 373 -14.21 -19.43 -2.87
CA GLN A 373 -14.63 -18.33 -2.01
C GLN A 373 -13.45 -17.74 -1.23
N LEU A 374 -12.60 -18.58 -0.64
CA LEU A 374 -11.41 -18.15 0.10
C LEU A 374 -10.41 -17.42 -0.80
N LEU A 375 -10.17 -17.94 -2.01
CA LEU A 375 -9.31 -17.29 -3.00
C LEU A 375 -9.87 -15.94 -3.44
N SER A 376 -11.18 -15.88 -3.67
CA SER A 376 -11.87 -14.63 -4.03
C SER A 376 -11.79 -13.60 -2.90
N LEU A 377 -11.91 -14.04 -1.64
CA LEU A 377 -11.79 -13.20 -0.45
C LEU A 377 -10.37 -12.63 -0.35
N SER A 378 -9.33 -13.47 -0.50
CA SER A 378 -7.92 -13.04 -0.45
C SER A 378 -7.60 -11.99 -1.51
N ARG A 379 -8.00 -12.22 -2.77
CA ARG A 379 -7.82 -11.24 -3.86
C ARG A 379 -8.53 -9.92 -3.59
N ARG A 380 -9.74 -10.00 -3.04
CA ARG A 380 -10.56 -8.82 -2.79
C ARG A 380 -10.03 -8.02 -1.60
N LEU A 381 -9.56 -8.68 -0.54
CA LEU A 381 -8.86 -8.06 0.58
C LEU A 381 -7.59 -7.34 0.11
N ARG A 382 -6.79 -8.00 -0.72
CA ARG A 382 -5.61 -7.41 -1.36
C ARG A 382 -5.96 -6.17 -2.17
N ALA A 383 -6.97 -6.26 -3.04
CA ALA A 383 -7.41 -5.14 -3.87
C ALA A 383 -7.89 -3.94 -3.03
N MET A 384 -8.63 -4.20 -1.94
CA MET A 384 -9.09 -3.15 -1.04
C MET A 384 -7.93 -2.51 -0.28
N ARG A 385 -6.98 -3.28 0.26
CA ARG A 385 -5.83 -2.71 0.98
C ARG A 385 -4.93 -1.87 0.08
N LYS A 386 -4.85 -2.21 -1.22
CA LYS A 386 -4.15 -1.39 -2.23
C LYS A 386 -4.89 -0.07 -2.53
N LYS A 387 -6.23 -0.08 -2.51
CA LYS A 387 -7.06 1.10 -2.84
C LYS A 387 -7.29 2.02 -1.63
N GLU A 388 -7.57 1.45 -0.47
CA GLU A 388 -8.02 2.15 0.73
C GLU A 388 -6.85 2.40 1.69
N LYS A 389 -6.38 3.66 1.77
CA LYS A 389 -5.24 4.06 2.63
C LYS A 389 -5.50 3.80 4.12
N THR A 390 -6.75 3.85 4.55
CA THR A 390 -7.16 3.64 5.94
C THR A 390 -6.95 2.20 6.40
N LEU A 391 -7.08 1.21 5.50
CA LEU A 391 -6.75 -0.19 5.80
C LEU A 391 -5.24 -0.43 5.80
N ALA A 392 -4.48 0.25 4.93
CA ALA A 392 -3.04 0.09 4.83
C ALA A 392 -2.26 0.77 5.97
N VAL A 393 -2.59 2.02 6.30
CA VAL A 393 -1.81 2.88 7.22
C VAL A 393 -2.64 3.43 8.37
N GLY A 394 -3.98 3.36 8.30
CA GLY A 394 -4.84 3.90 9.35
C GLY A 394 -4.67 3.17 10.68
N GLY A 395 -4.86 3.93 11.76
CA GLY A 395 -4.83 3.41 13.13
C GLY A 395 -5.86 2.31 13.36
N ALA A 396 -5.66 1.53 14.43
CA ALA A 396 -6.52 0.42 14.81
C ALA A 396 -6.85 0.50 16.30
N GLN A 397 -8.12 0.30 16.64
CA GLN A 397 -8.61 0.26 18.02
C GLN A 397 -9.58 -0.90 18.18
N VAL A 398 -9.42 -1.69 19.24
CA VAL A 398 -10.43 -2.71 19.61
C VAL A 398 -11.61 -2.00 20.26
N LEU A 399 -12.82 -2.38 19.83
CA LEU A 399 -14.06 -1.98 20.47
C LEU A 399 -14.57 -3.14 21.31
N TRP A 400 -15.08 -2.82 22.49
CA TRP A 400 -15.68 -3.80 23.38
C TRP A 400 -17.11 -4.09 22.92
N ALA A 401 -17.48 -5.36 22.81
CA ALA A 401 -18.75 -5.75 22.20
C ALA A 401 -19.71 -6.47 23.15
N GLY A 402 -19.65 -6.19 24.45
CA GLY A 402 -20.48 -6.89 25.44
C GLY A 402 -19.73 -7.99 26.19
N PRO A 403 -20.43 -8.76 27.04
CA PRO A 403 -19.97 -10.07 27.51
C PRO A 403 -19.86 -11.11 26.39
N ASP A 404 -20.27 -10.75 25.17
CA ASP A 404 -20.25 -11.57 23.97
C ASP A 404 -18.80 -11.74 23.48
N ARG A 405 -18.36 -12.98 23.23
CA ARG A 405 -16.98 -13.33 22.81
C ARG A 405 -16.60 -12.91 21.37
N GLY A 406 -17.26 -11.88 20.82
CA GLY A 406 -16.99 -11.39 19.47
C GLY A 406 -15.93 -10.29 19.46
N VAL A 407 -15.18 -10.20 18.37
CA VAL A 407 -14.11 -9.20 18.19
C VAL A 407 -14.62 -8.06 17.31
N ALA A 408 -14.46 -6.83 17.76
CA ALA A 408 -14.71 -5.64 16.96
C ALA A 408 -13.44 -4.77 16.88
N VAL A 409 -13.00 -4.42 15.66
CA VAL A 409 -11.83 -3.57 15.43
C VAL A 409 -12.21 -2.40 14.53
N LEU A 410 -12.01 -1.19 15.03
CA LEU A 410 -12.17 0.05 14.28
C LEU A 410 -10.85 0.42 13.61
N ARG A 411 -10.88 0.63 12.30
CA ARG A 411 -9.77 1.14 11.49
C ARG A 411 -10.05 2.54 10.98
N GLY A 412 -9.07 3.42 11.14
CA GLY A 412 -9.10 4.77 10.61
C GLY A 412 -8.33 5.74 11.48
N ALA A 413 -8.18 6.97 10.98
CA ALA A 413 -7.54 8.06 11.69
C ALA A 413 -8.38 9.33 11.52
N GLY A 414 -8.84 9.90 12.64
CA GLY A 414 -9.57 11.17 12.65
C GLY A 414 -10.93 11.15 11.94
N ALA A 415 -11.27 12.25 11.26
CA ALA A 415 -12.58 12.51 10.63
C ALA A 415 -12.77 11.86 9.24
N GLY A 416 -11.79 11.11 8.76
CA GLY A 416 -11.85 10.45 7.45
C GLY A 416 -12.78 9.24 7.41
N GLU A 417 -12.74 8.52 6.29
CA GLU A 417 -13.42 7.24 6.16
C GLU A 417 -12.87 6.21 7.15
N ARG A 418 -13.76 5.40 7.72
CA ARG A 418 -13.40 4.40 8.73
C ARG A 418 -13.96 3.05 8.33
N PHE A 419 -13.28 1.99 8.75
CA PHE A 419 -13.71 0.62 8.56
C PHE A 419 -13.94 -0.03 9.92
N LEU A 420 -14.98 -0.84 10.04
CA LEU A 420 -15.30 -1.59 11.23
C LEU A 420 -15.28 -3.08 10.88
N LEU A 421 -14.31 -3.78 11.44
CA LEU A 421 -14.20 -5.24 11.36
C LEU A 421 -14.96 -5.86 12.54
N LEU A 422 -15.78 -6.86 12.25
CA LEU A 422 -16.58 -7.60 13.23
C LEU A 422 -16.33 -9.09 12.99
N LEU A 423 -16.01 -9.86 14.03
CA LEU A 423 -15.74 -11.28 13.93
C LEU A 423 -16.47 -12.03 15.03
N ASN A 424 -17.13 -13.12 14.65
CA ASN A 424 -17.66 -14.12 15.56
C ASN A 424 -16.82 -15.40 15.48
N PRO A 425 -15.88 -15.63 16.41
CA PRO A 425 -15.05 -16.84 16.43
C PRO A 425 -15.79 -18.07 16.98
N GLY A 426 -17.01 -17.90 17.49
CA GLY A 426 -17.79 -18.94 18.16
C GLY A 426 -18.69 -19.74 17.22
N ALA A 427 -19.16 -20.88 17.73
CA ALA A 427 -20.14 -21.74 17.08
C ALA A 427 -21.60 -21.26 17.27
N GLU A 428 -21.81 -20.25 18.12
CA GLU A 428 -23.13 -19.68 18.42
C GLU A 428 -23.29 -18.32 17.72
N SER A 429 -24.51 -17.99 17.32
CA SER A 429 -24.81 -16.68 16.72
C SER A 429 -24.79 -15.59 17.79
N LEU A 430 -24.18 -14.45 17.48
CA LEU A 430 -24.18 -13.27 18.35
C LEU A 430 -25.28 -12.32 17.92
N HIS A 431 -26.29 -12.12 18.78
CA HIS A 431 -27.38 -11.19 18.52
C HIS A 431 -28.02 -10.65 19.81
N PRO A 432 -28.18 -9.31 19.95
CA PRO A 432 -27.65 -8.26 19.09
C PRO A 432 -26.17 -7.96 19.38
N PHE A 433 -25.33 -7.95 18.35
CA PHE A 433 -23.91 -7.62 18.51
C PHE A 433 -23.73 -6.10 18.56
N ARG A 434 -23.32 -5.56 19.72
CA ARG A 434 -23.26 -4.10 19.96
C ARG A 434 -21.83 -3.65 20.28
N PRO A 435 -21.00 -3.35 19.27
CA PRO A 435 -19.69 -2.78 19.50
C PRO A 435 -19.82 -1.39 20.14
N ARG A 436 -19.07 -1.16 21.22
CA ARG A 436 -18.98 0.11 21.95
C ARG A 436 -17.52 0.44 22.18
N SER A 437 -17.21 1.73 22.13
CA SER A 437 -15.90 2.17 22.60
C SER A 437 -15.92 2.25 24.12
N GLU A 438 -15.26 1.33 24.80
CA GLU A 438 -15.03 1.48 26.24
C GLU A 438 -14.02 2.61 26.46
N VAL A 439 -14.49 3.75 26.98
CA VAL A 439 -13.65 4.62 27.82
C VAL A 439 -14.48 4.96 29.06
N ALA A 440 -14.38 4.10 30.07
CA ALA A 440 -14.65 4.46 31.45
C ALA A 440 -13.30 4.61 32.17
N THR A 441 -12.53 5.65 31.83
CA THR A 441 -11.51 6.24 32.71
C THR A 441 -11.13 7.64 32.19
N PRO A 442 -11.15 8.67 33.05
CA PRO A 442 -10.81 10.03 32.67
C PRO A 442 -9.29 10.22 32.73
N THR A 443 -8.58 9.84 31.68
CA THR A 443 -7.15 10.19 31.55
C THR A 443 -6.77 10.46 30.11
N THR A 444 -6.76 11.76 29.78
CA THR A 444 -5.87 12.41 28.78
C THR A 444 -5.73 11.74 27.41
N GLY A 445 -6.85 11.46 26.74
CA GLY A 445 -6.89 11.12 25.32
C GLY A 445 -8.18 11.63 24.65
N PRO A 446 -8.19 11.88 23.33
CA PRO A 446 -9.41 12.26 22.62
C PRO A 446 -10.43 11.12 22.69
N THR A 447 -11.63 11.42 23.19
CA THR A 447 -12.75 10.47 23.26
C THR A 447 -13.04 9.91 21.86
N PRO A 448 -13.02 8.57 21.67
CA PRO A 448 -13.36 7.97 20.40
C PRO A 448 -14.81 8.32 20.05
N PRO A 449 -15.07 8.79 18.83
CA PRO A 449 -16.38 9.29 18.49
C PRO A 449 -17.42 8.16 18.38
N PRO A 450 -18.70 8.44 18.67
CA PRO A 450 -19.75 7.43 18.66
C PRO A 450 -19.89 6.79 17.28
N LEU A 451 -20.15 5.48 17.25
CA LEU A 451 -20.43 4.76 16.01
C LEU A 451 -21.74 5.27 15.38
N PRO A 452 -21.77 5.47 14.05
CA PRO A 452 -22.98 5.90 13.36
C PRO A 452 -24.05 4.80 13.38
N PRO A 453 -25.35 5.15 13.30
CA PRO A 453 -26.45 4.17 13.34
C PRO A 453 -26.50 3.28 12.09
N ARG A 454 -25.92 3.74 10.98
CA ARG A 454 -25.88 3.03 9.69
C ARG A 454 -24.45 2.87 9.21
N ALA A 455 -24.17 1.68 8.70
CA ALA A 455 -22.91 1.31 8.07
C ALA A 455 -23.19 0.64 6.72
N ARG A 456 -22.14 0.39 5.94
CA ARG A 456 -22.22 -0.28 4.65
C ARG A 456 -21.38 -1.55 4.66
N LEU A 457 -21.97 -2.69 4.34
CA LEU A 457 -21.24 -3.96 4.26
C LEU A 457 -20.39 -3.98 2.99
N VAL A 458 -19.10 -4.29 3.16
CA VAL A 458 -18.10 -4.35 2.08
C VAL A 458 -17.65 -5.78 1.81
N LEU A 459 -17.38 -6.54 2.87
CA LEU A 459 -17.02 -7.96 2.80
C LEU A 459 -17.75 -8.76 3.88
N SER A 460 -18.12 -10.00 3.53
CA SER A 460 -18.57 -11.03 4.46
C SER A 460 -17.87 -12.36 4.14
N THR A 461 -17.57 -13.13 5.18
CA THR A 461 -17.05 -14.51 5.04
C THR A 461 -18.09 -15.49 4.48
N HIS A 462 -19.39 -15.20 4.62
CA HIS A 462 -20.50 -16.07 4.20
C HIS A 462 -21.12 -15.68 2.85
N GLY A 463 -20.38 -14.93 2.03
CA GLY A 463 -20.84 -14.44 0.74
C GLY A 463 -20.75 -12.91 0.69
N SER A 464 -19.67 -12.42 0.10
CA SER A 464 -19.48 -10.97 -0.04
C SER A 464 -20.38 -10.41 -1.14
N PRO A 465 -20.98 -9.21 -0.97
CA PRO A 465 -21.74 -8.52 -2.01
C PRO A 465 -20.91 -8.36 -3.29
N PRO A 466 -21.46 -8.23 -4.51
CA PRO A 466 -20.68 -7.95 -5.72
C PRO A 466 -19.69 -6.77 -5.54
N PRO A 467 -18.51 -6.79 -6.19
CA PRO A 467 -17.56 -5.69 -6.09
C PRO A 467 -18.19 -4.35 -6.47
N GLY A 468 -18.02 -3.33 -5.63
CA GLY A 468 -18.61 -1.99 -5.85
C GLY A 468 -20.08 -1.85 -5.43
N THR A 469 -20.71 -2.93 -4.94
CA THR A 469 -22.02 -2.85 -4.26
C THR A 469 -21.80 -2.83 -2.75
N GLU A 470 -22.39 -1.84 -2.10
CA GLU A 470 -22.33 -1.65 -0.66
C GLU A 470 -23.75 -1.75 -0.11
N THR A 471 -24.03 -2.80 0.68
CA THR A 471 -25.38 -2.99 1.24
C THR A 471 -25.50 -2.25 2.57
N PRO A 472 -26.54 -1.41 2.77
CA PRO A 472 -26.74 -0.71 4.03
C PRO A 472 -27.05 -1.72 5.15
N VAL A 473 -26.44 -1.51 6.32
CA VAL A 473 -26.64 -2.32 7.53
C VAL A 473 -26.96 -1.38 8.69
N GLU A 474 -27.99 -1.72 9.45
CA GLU A 474 -28.37 -1.00 10.66
C GLU A 474 -27.62 -1.57 11.87
N MET A 475 -26.86 -0.74 12.56
CA MET A 475 -25.97 -1.18 13.64
C MET A 475 -26.74 -1.66 14.89
N ALA A 476 -28.01 -1.27 15.02
CA ALA A 476 -28.85 -1.67 16.16
C ALA A 476 -29.34 -3.12 16.09
N GLU A 477 -29.46 -3.66 14.88
CA GLU A 477 -30.00 -4.99 14.57
C GLU A 477 -28.92 -5.96 14.07
N LEU A 478 -27.65 -5.62 14.30
CA LEU A 478 -26.52 -6.39 13.82
C LEU A 478 -26.51 -7.79 14.43
N GLN A 479 -26.53 -8.81 13.56
CA GLN A 479 -26.41 -10.23 13.93
C GLN A 479 -25.17 -10.79 13.25
N LEU A 480 -24.38 -11.58 13.98
CA LEU A 480 -23.26 -12.33 13.43
C LEU A 480 -23.56 -13.82 13.54
N GLN A 481 -23.56 -14.51 12.40
CA GLN A 481 -23.70 -15.97 12.35
C GLN A 481 -22.46 -16.67 12.92
N PRO A 482 -22.55 -17.97 13.25
CA PRO A 482 -21.41 -18.75 13.69
C PRO A 482 -20.28 -18.66 12.68
N TYR A 483 -19.08 -18.42 13.16
CA TYR A 483 -17.89 -18.26 12.34
C TYR A 483 -17.94 -17.13 11.27
N GLU A 484 -18.83 -16.15 11.44
CA GLU A 484 -18.99 -15.04 10.50
C GLU A 484 -18.04 -13.88 10.80
N GLY A 485 -17.44 -13.32 9.74
CA GLY A 485 -16.71 -12.06 9.81
C GLY A 485 -17.27 -11.06 8.79
N LEU A 486 -17.47 -9.82 9.24
CA LEU A 486 -17.97 -8.71 8.44
C LEU A 486 -16.97 -7.56 8.44
N LEU A 487 -16.74 -6.96 7.27
CA LEU A 487 -16.05 -5.69 7.16
C LEU A 487 -17.04 -4.62 6.68
N LEU A 488 -17.26 -3.63 7.51
CA LEU A 488 -18.18 -2.52 7.25
C LEU A 488 -17.40 -1.23 6.95
N ARG A 489 -17.88 -0.43 6.01
CA ARG A 489 -17.47 0.96 5.79
C ARG A 489 -18.39 1.87 6.60
N LEU A 490 -17.80 2.75 7.38
CA LEU A 490 -18.50 3.78 8.15
C LEU A 490 -18.41 5.12 7.40
N PRO A 491 -19.48 5.94 7.43
CA PRO A 491 -19.42 7.29 6.90
C PRO A 491 -18.35 8.14 7.62
N PRO A 492 -17.72 9.09 6.88
CA PRO A 492 -16.87 10.12 7.49
C PRO A 492 -17.69 10.96 8.48
N GLN A 493 -17.00 11.53 9.47
CA GLN A 493 -17.62 12.27 10.58
C GLN A 493 -17.42 13.78 10.47
#